data_AF-A0AAD6SUK3-F1
#
_entry.id   AF-A0AAD6SUK3-F1
#
_cell.length_a   1.000
_cell.length_b   1.000
_cell.length_c   1.000
_cell.angle_alpha   90.00
_cell.angle_beta   90.00
_cell.angle_gamma   90.00
#
_symmetry.space_group_name_H-M   'P 1'
#
loop_
_entity.id
_entity.type
_entity.pdbx_description
1 polymer ?
#
loop_
_entity_poly.entity_id
_entity_poly.type
_entity_poly.pdbx_seq_one_letter_code
_entity_poly.pdbx_strand_id
1 'polypeptide(L)'
;DPSPSPTPAARKGKKRRRQPSPEGPKNPFKNPPPRTRPSEYLHQRCAACFGNVKHDASATADIFVCVDACFTQKRNKGAADPAKFHPNTHFIPEPLSVEMEHYVDAVRDTKPANKTQPASKKRKATVEEVPDEEDAAEDGYEYSLKVPRSVPDACEASFTAADQKREKASTQFYDDTALMALLCRHDRVLWLVNMHSVGEKQFNVWLLLETLFQHLPPDITVGLLYDIACQLERSALRWGFLDRYIKRLTFAVAVFHAFGQDWACQLINHPRKRVGFGFTDGEGCEHSISHLISLLRVSSVRSAPLEDIHPT
;
A
#
# COMPACT_ATOMS: atom_id res chain seq x y z
N ASP A 1 -43.30 -21.55 64.01
CA ASP A 1 -42.26 -22.45 63.47
C ASP A 1 -42.53 -22.79 62.02
N PRO A 2 -41.54 -22.76 61.11
CA PRO A 2 -40.12 -22.44 61.26
C PRO A 2 -39.67 -21.14 60.53
N SER A 3 -38.52 -20.63 60.93
CA SER A 3 -37.83 -19.43 60.43
C SER A 3 -37.34 -19.53 58.97
N PRO A 4 -37.27 -18.43 58.20
CA PRO A 4 -36.65 -18.42 56.88
C PRO A 4 -35.11 -18.34 56.97
N SER A 5 -34.45 -19.19 56.18
CA SER A 5 -33.01 -19.29 56.00
C SER A 5 -32.38 -18.01 55.42
N PRO A 6 -31.12 -17.66 55.75
CA PRO A 6 -30.49 -16.44 55.25
C PRO A 6 -29.95 -16.63 53.81
N THR A 7 -30.29 -15.69 52.92
CA THR A 7 -29.72 -15.55 51.57
C THR A 7 -28.22 -15.20 51.62
N PRO A 8 -27.36 -15.79 50.77
CA PRO A 8 -25.94 -15.47 50.74
C PRO A 8 -25.67 -14.11 50.07
N ALA A 9 -24.85 -13.29 50.73
CA ALA A 9 -24.41 -11.99 50.24
C ALA A 9 -23.53 -12.11 48.99
N ALA A 10 -23.90 -11.43 47.92
CA ALA A 10 -23.13 -11.35 46.68
C ALA A 10 -21.79 -10.60 46.89
N ARG A 11 -20.68 -11.30 46.69
CA ARG A 11 -19.33 -10.71 46.61
C ARG A 11 -19.23 -9.78 45.39
N LYS A 12 -19.21 -8.46 45.62
CA LYS A 12 -18.91 -7.46 44.58
C LYS A 12 -17.45 -7.60 44.15
N GLY A 13 -17.21 -8.16 42.96
CA GLY A 13 -15.90 -8.17 42.32
C GLY A 13 -15.44 -6.75 41.97
N LYS A 14 -14.29 -6.33 42.49
CA LYS A 14 -13.60 -5.09 42.07
C LYS A 14 -13.27 -5.21 40.57
N LYS A 15 -13.99 -4.47 39.72
CA LYS A 15 -13.60 -4.24 38.32
C LYS A 15 -12.22 -3.57 38.32
N ARG A 16 -11.16 -4.32 38.01
CA ARG A 16 -9.85 -3.74 37.66
C ARG A 16 -10.07 -2.84 36.45
N ARG A 17 -9.92 -1.54 36.67
CA ARG A 17 -9.89 -0.51 35.62
C ARG A 17 -8.78 -0.92 34.65
N ARG A 18 -9.15 -1.32 33.42
CA ARG A 18 -8.19 -1.58 32.35
C ARG A 18 -7.34 -0.32 32.20
N GLN A 19 -6.04 -0.43 32.45
CA GLN A 19 -5.10 0.62 32.07
C GLN A 19 -5.15 0.76 30.53
N PRO A 20 -5.10 1.97 29.97
CA PRO A 20 -5.00 2.14 28.52
C PRO A 20 -3.72 1.43 28.05
N SER A 21 -3.87 0.58 27.04
CA SER A 21 -2.74 0.01 26.31
C SER A 21 -1.84 1.15 25.80
N PRO A 22 -0.51 0.96 25.76
CA PRO A 22 0.38 1.98 25.22
C PRO A 22 -0.09 2.38 23.81
N GLU A 23 -0.16 3.69 23.55
CA GLU A 23 -0.49 4.22 22.22
C GLU A 23 0.54 3.66 21.24
N GLY A 24 0.07 2.89 20.24
CA GLY A 24 0.93 2.36 19.19
C GLY A 24 1.56 3.47 18.32
N PRO A 25 2.41 3.10 17.34
CA PRO A 25 2.99 4.06 16.41
C PRO A 25 1.92 4.95 15.79
N LYS A 26 2.16 6.27 15.75
CA LYS A 26 1.21 7.24 15.22
C LYS A 26 1.41 7.40 13.72
N ASN A 27 0.31 7.27 12.97
CA ASN A 27 0.30 7.51 11.52
C ASN A 27 0.64 9.00 11.26
N PRO A 28 1.57 9.31 10.33
CA PRO A 28 2.00 10.69 10.06
C PRO A 28 0.90 11.55 9.41
N PHE A 29 -0.12 10.92 8.82
CA PHE A 29 -1.28 11.60 8.29
C PHE A 29 -2.35 11.80 9.36
N LYS A 30 -2.82 13.05 9.46
CA LYS A 30 -4.03 13.40 10.21
C LYS A 30 -5.25 12.68 9.60
N ASN A 31 -6.34 12.59 10.37
CA ASN A 31 -7.62 12.16 9.80
C ASN A 31 -7.99 13.04 8.59
N PRO A 32 -8.53 12.47 7.50
CA PRO A 32 -8.92 13.26 6.36
C PRO A 32 -9.88 14.38 6.75
N PRO A 33 -9.70 15.60 6.21
CA PRO A 33 -10.65 16.66 6.43
C PRO A 33 -12.01 16.27 5.84
N PRO A 34 -13.12 16.72 6.44
CA PRO A 34 -14.44 16.54 5.83
C PRO A 34 -14.47 17.24 4.46
N ARG A 35 -14.93 16.53 3.43
CA ARG A 35 -15.04 17.03 2.07
C ARG A 35 -16.37 16.56 1.46
N THR A 36 -17.02 17.45 0.71
CA THR A 36 -18.24 17.14 -0.05
C THR A 36 -17.96 16.84 -1.52
N ARG A 37 -16.77 17.20 -2.00
CA ARG A 37 -16.25 16.91 -3.34
C ARG A 37 -14.73 16.71 -3.27
N PRO A 38 -14.09 16.09 -4.28
CA PRO A 38 -12.64 16.02 -4.32
C PRO A 38 -11.99 17.40 -4.22
N SER A 39 -10.74 17.42 -3.74
CA SER A 39 -9.96 18.65 -3.66
C SER A 39 -9.80 19.32 -5.04
N GLU A 40 -9.55 20.63 -5.03
CA GLU A 40 -9.25 21.37 -6.25
C GLU A 40 -7.99 20.85 -6.97
N TYR A 41 -7.00 20.38 -6.22
CA TYR A 41 -5.82 19.71 -6.77
C TYR A 41 -6.21 18.53 -7.67
N LEU A 42 -7.06 17.62 -7.20
CA LEU A 42 -7.50 16.45 -7.98
C LEU A 42 -8.32 16.86 -9.20
N HIS A 43 -9.21 17.86 -9.08
CA HIS A 43 -9.96 18.40 -10.23
C HIS A 43 -9.03 18.87 -11.35
N GLN A 44 -7.97 19.60 -11.00
CA GLN A 44 -7.01 20.11 -11.97
C GLN A 44 -6.17 19.00 -12.62
N ARG A 45 -5.89 17.89 -11.91
CA ARG A 45 -5.17 16.75 -12.53
C ARG A 45 -6.04 15.99 -13.54
N CYS A 46 -7.29 15.74 -13.18
CA CYS A 46 -8.21 14.98 -14.03
C CYS A 46 -9.68 15.32 -13.75
N ALA A 47 -10.22 16.31 -14.48
CA ALA A 47 -11.62 16.68 -14.37
C ALA A 47 -12.57 15.50 -14.68
N ALA A 48 -12.18 14.59 -15.57
CA ALA A 48 -12.96 13.40 -15.90
C ALA A 48 -13.12 12.43 -14.72
N CYS A 49 -12.09 12.26 -13.88
CA CYS A 49 -12.18 11.41 -12.68
C CYS A 49 -12.84 12.12 -11.51
N PHE A 50 -12.56 13.42 -11.33
CA PHE A 50 -12.81 14.06 -10.04
C PHE A 50 -13.83 15.19 -10.10
N GLY A 51 -14.11 15.76 -11.27
CA GLY A 51 -14.89 17.00 -11.38
C GLY A 51 -16.33 16.89 -10.87
N ASN A 52 -16.96 15.71 -11.01
CA ASN A 52 -18.35 15.46 -10.61
C ASN A 52 -18.54 14.09 -9.96
N VAL A 53 -17.48 13.48 -9.41
CA VAL A 53 -17.60 12.15 -8.79
C VAL A 53 -18.50 12.22 -7.56
N LYS A 54 -19.39 11.23 -7.45
CA LYS A 54 -20.28 11.00 -6.32
C LYS A 54 -20.26 9.51 -6.02
N HIS A 55 -20.50 9.16 -4.76
CA HIS A 55 -20.59 7.76 -4.39
C HIS A 55 -21.79 7.07 -5.06
N ASP A 56 -21.52 5.95 -5.73
CA ASP A 56 -22.50 5.05 -6.31
C ASP A 56 -22.44 3.69 -5.59
N ALA A 57 -23.45 3.42 -4.77
CA ALA A 57 -23.55 2.17 -4.01
C ALA A 57 -23.72 0.92 -4.89
N SER A 58 -24.05 1.06 -6.17
CA SER A 58 -24.13 -0.05 -7.13
C SER A 58 -22.79 -0.39 -7.78
N ALA A 59 -21.83 0.55 -7.75
CA ALA A 59 -20.50 0.37 -8.30
C ALA A 59 -19.56 -0.30 -7.28
N THR A 60 -18.58 -1.05 -7.77
CA THR A 60 -17.52 -1.62 -6.91
C THR A 60 -16.56 -0.54 -6.40
N ALA A 61 -16.32 0.50 -7.20
CA ALA A 61 -15.53 1.66 -6.84
C ALA A 61 -15.99 2.88 -7.65
N ASP A 62 -15.92 4.06 -7.04
CA ASP A 62 -16.27 5.33 -7.68
C ASP A 62 -15.14 5.86 -8.56
N ILE A 63 -13.88 5.61 -8.16
CA ILE A 63 -12.68 5.95 -8.91
C ILE A 63 -11.71 4.77 -8.97
N PHE A 64 -10.87 4.78 -10.01
CA PHE A 64 -9.81 3.78 -10.19
C PHE A 64 -8.46 4.48 -10.33
N VAL A 65 -7.48 3.94 -9.63
CA VAL A 65 -6.09 4.41 -9.62
C VAL A 65 -5.14 3.24 -9.76
N CYS A 66 -3.96 3.47 -10.34
CA CYS A 66 -2.88 2.49 -10.38
C CYS A 66 -1.61 3.06 -9.75
N VAL A 67 -0.83 2.16 -9.15
CA VAL A 67 0.47 2.46 -8.55
C VAL A 67 1.50 1.54 -9.16
N ASP A 68 2.69 2.08 -9.43
CA ASP A 68 3.84 1.32 -9.90
C ASP A 68 5.15 2.10 -9.68
N ALA A 69 6.26 1.36 -9.61
CA ALA A 69 7.61 1.86 -9.42
C ALA A 69 8.44 1.74 -10.70
N CYS A 70 8.89 2.88 -11.22
CA CYS A 70 9.76 2.98 -12.37
C CYS A 70 11.24 3.00 -11.96
N PHE A 71 11.94 1.88 -12.14
CA PHE A 71 13.36 1.70 -11.77
C PHE A 71 14.37 2.19 -12.82
N THR A 72 13.88 2.60 -13.98
CA THR A 72 14.70 3.19 -15.06
C THR A 72 14.99 4.67 -14.82
N GLN A 73 14.25 5.32 -13.93
CA GLN A 73 14.52 6.66 -13.45
C GLN A 73 15.55 6.60 -12.32
N LYS A 74 16.69 7.27 -12.50
CA LYS A 74 17.77 7.35 -11.51
C LYS A 74 18.31 8.76 -11.48
N ARG A 75 18.66 9.27 -10.30
CA ARG A 75 19.29 10.59 -10.14
C ARG A 75 20.70 10.43 -9.60
N ASN A 76 21.70 10.92 -10.33
CA ASN A 76 23.10 10.85 -9.90
C ASN A 76 23.33 11.64 -8.61
N LYS A 77 24.27 11.17 -7.79
CA LYS A 77 24.85 11.98 -6.72
C LYS A 77 25.63 13.15 -7.32
N GLY A 78 25.38 14.35 -6.83
CA GLY A 78 26.07 15.54 -7.33
C GLY A 78 25.63 16.81 -6.62
N ALA A 79 26.14 17.95 -7.10
CA ALA A 79 25.67 19.25 -6.65
C ALA A 79 24.17 19.38 -6.95
N ALA A 80 23.37 19.54 -5.91
CA ALA A 80 21.93 19.71 -6.04
C ALA A 80 21.64 21.14 -6.51
N ASP A 81 20.64 21.28 -7.38
CA ASP A 81 20.08 22.60 -7.65
C ASP A 81 19.43 23.12 -6.36
N PRO A 82 19.37 24.46 -6.17
CA PRO A 82 18.56 25.04 -5.12
C PRO A 82 17.13 24.50 -5.18
N ALA A 83 16.56 24.19 -4.02
CA ALA A 83 15.21 23.65 -3.97
C ALA A 83 14.22 24.65 -4.62
N LYS A 84 13.45 24.16 -5.59
CA LYS A 84 12.42 24.95 -6.27
C LYS A 84 11.06 24.33 -5.98
N PHE A 85 10.21 25.08 -5.30
CA PHE A 85 8.83 24.68 -5.11
C PHE A 85 7.98 25.18 -6.28
N HIS A 86 7.44 24.25 -7.07
CA HIS A 86 6.40 24.59 -8.03
C HIS A 86 5.03 24.32 -7.38
N PRO A 87 4.09 25.29 -7.37
CA PRO A 87 2.79 25.12 -6.72
C PRO A 87 1.96 23.94 -7.29
N ASN A 88 2.23 23.55 -8.53
CA ASN A 88 1.60 22.38 -9.19
C ASN A 88 2.47 21.12 -9.18
N THR A 89 3.43 21.00 -8.25
CA THR A 89 4.29 19.81 -8.15
C THR A 89 3.47 18.53 -8.02
N HIS A 90 3.94 17.45 -8.65
CA HIS A 90 3.40 16.10 -8.45
C HIS A 90 4.13 15.36 -7.32
N PHE A 91 5.28 15.85 -6.88
CA PHE A 91 6.10 15.17 -5.89
C PHE A 91 5.54 15.35 -4.49
N ILE A 92 5.43 14.25 -3.76
CA ILE A 92 5.21 14.29 -2.31
C ILE A 92 6.52 14.77 -1.65
N PRO A 93 6.45 15.67 -0.64
CA PRO A 93 7.64 16.14 0.06
C PRO A 93 8.43 14.99 0.70
N GLU A 94 9.75 15.05 0.57
CA GLU A 94 10.68 14.03 1.09
C GLU A 94 10.56 13.81 2.61
N PRO A 95 10.42 14.85 3.46
CA PRO A 95 10.24 14.63 4.91
C PRO A 95 9.03 13.74 5.25
N LEU A 96 7.92 13.90 4.53
CA LEU A 96 6.72 13.09 4.76
C LEU A 96 6.94 11.62 4.34
N SER A 97 7.77 11.39 3.31
CA SER A 97 8.19 10.04 2.92
C SER A 97 9.02 9.37 4.01
N VAL A 98 9.97 10.09 4.61
CA VAL A 98 10.78 9.61 5.74
C VAL A 98 9.92 9.31 6.97
N GLU A 99 8.97 10.19 7.29
CA GLU A 99 8.02 9.96 8.38
C GLU A 99 7.15 8.71 8.16
N MET A 100 6.68 8.48 6.93
CA MET A 100 5.93 7.29 6.58
C MET A 100 6.79 6.02 6.67
N GLU A 101 8.06 6.07 6.23
CA GLU A 101 8.99 4.95 6.37
C GLU A 101 9.19 4.58 7.85
N HIS A 102 9.52 5.56 8.70
CA HIS A 102 9.66 5.34 10.14
C HIS A 102 8.38 4.79 10.79
N TYR A 103 7.21 5.28 10.40
CA TYR A 103 5.93 4.77 10.89
C TYR A 103 5.72 3.30 10.53
N VAL A 104 5.98 2.93 9.27
CA VAL A 104 5.80 1.55 8.78
C VAL A 104 6.75 0.59 9.49
N ASP A 105 8.01 0.99 9.69
CA ASP A 105 9.00 0.19 10.41
C ASP A 105 8.59 0.02 11.88
N ALA A 106 8.19 1.10 12.55
CA ALA A 106 7.71 1.04 13.93
C ALA A 106 6.47 0.14 14.10
N VAL A 107 5.51 0.17 13.15
CA VAL A 107 4.35 -0.73 13.17
C VAL A 107 4.79 -2.18 13.03
N ARG A 108 5.73 -2.47 12.13
CA ARG A 108 6.24 -3.83 11.89
C ARG A 108 7.01 -4.38 13.09
N ASP A 109 7.74 -3.54 13.81
CA ASP A 109 8.48 -3.94 15.01
C ASP A 109 7.58 -4.29 16.20
N THR A 110 6.32 -3.80 16.22
CA THR A 110 5.41 -4.02 17.36
C THR A 110 4.78 -5.41 17.43
N LYS A 111 4.72 -6.18 16.33
CA LYS A 111 4.23 -7.57 16.37
C LYS A 111 5.40 -8.52 16.19
N PRO A 112 5.70 -9.42 17.16
CA PRO A 112 6.69 -10.46 16.92
C PRO A 112 6.23 -11.28 15.71
N ALA A 113 7.12 -11.49 14.74
CA ALA A 113 6.89 -12.47 13.69
C ALA A 113 6.46 -13.78 14.35
N ASN A 114 5.25 -14.26 14.05
CA ASN A 114 4.88 -15.63 14.41
C ASN A 114 5.98 -16.53 13.82
N LYS A 115 6.84 -17.07 14.69
CA LYS A 115 7.86 -18.05 14.35
C LYS A 115 7.17 -19.38 14.06
N THR A 116 6.50 -19.46 12.93
CA THR A 116 6.04 -20.73 12.34
C THR A 116 6.69 -20.99 10.99
N GLN A 117 7.74 -20.26 10.62
CA GLN A 117 8.65 -20.69 9.55
C GLN A 117 9.81 -21.47 10.16
N PRO A 118 9.99 -22.76 9.85
CA PRO A 118 11.27 -23.41 10.07
C PRO A 118 12.30 -22.75 9.15
N ALA A 119 13.42 -22.34 9.74
CA ALA A 119 14.55 -21.79 9.03
C ALA A 119 14.93 -22.69 7.85
N SER A 120 15.09 -22.08 6.68
CA SER A 120 15.58 -22.70 5.46
C SER A 120 16.99 -23.27 5.66
N LYS A 121 17.09 -24.50 6.15
CA LYS A 121 18.30 -25.30 6.00
C LYS A 121 18.31 -25.82 4.57
N LYS A 122 19.33 -25.41 3.80
CA LYS A 122 19.76 -26.06 2.55
C LYS A 122 19.66 -27.59 2.70
N ARG A 123 18.62 -28.20 2.13
CA ARG A 123 18.54 -29.65 1.96
C ARG A 123 18.97 -29.97 0.54
N LYS A 124 20.09 -30.66 0.46
CA LYS A 124 20.66 -31.28 -0.73
C LYS A 124 19.64 -32.32 -1.23
N ALA A 125 19.37 -32.31 -2.53
CA ALA A 125 18.47 -33.27 -3.17
C ALA A 125 18.98 -34.69 -3.00
N THR A 126 18.21 -35.55 -2.33
CA THR A 126 18.13 -37.00 -2.54
C THR A 126 17.00 -37.58 -1.67
N VAL A 127 16.23 -38.48 -2.29
CA VAL A 127 15.23 -39.42 -1.74
C VAL A 127 13.81 -38.86 -1.57
N GLU A 128 12.89 -39.49 -2.30
CA GLU A 128 11.43 -39.38 -2.18
C GLU A 128 11.01 -39.77 -0.75
N GLU A 129 10.56 -38.79 0.03
CA GLU A 129 9.82 -39.03 1.26
C GLU A 129 8.35 -38.66 0.98
N VAL A 130 7.50 -39.67 1.00
CA VAL A 130 6.03 -39.52 1.02
C VAL A 130 5.68 -38.82 2.33
N PRO A 131 4.97 -37.67 2.32
CA PRO A 131 4.58 -37.02 3.57
C PRO A 131 3.51 -37.85 4.27
N ASP A 132 3.73 -38.15 5.55
CA ASP A 132 2.74 -38.73 6.46
C ASP A 132 1.47 -37.83 6.52
N GLU A 133 0.29 -38.47 6.42
CA GLU A 133 -1.03 -37.86 6.23
C GLU A 133 -1.63 -37.16 7.49
N GLU A 134 -0.85 -36.82 8.51
CA GLU A 134 -1.40 -36.36 9.81
C GLU A 134 -1.13 -34.90 10.20
N ASP A 135 -0.71 -34.02 9.28
CA ASP A 135 -0.65 -32.56 9.53
C ASP A 135 -0.96 -31.71 8.28
N ALA A 136 -1.86 -32.18 7.40
CA ALA A 136 -2.42 -31.36 6.33
C ALA A 136 -3.42 -30.34 6.92
N ALA A 137 -2.91 -29.32 7.63
CA ALA A 137 -3.71 -28.16 7.96
C ALA A 137 -4.32 -27.62 6.66
N GLU A 138 -5.66 -27.66 6.55
CA GLU A 138 -6.35 -27.14 5.37
C GLU A 138 -5.83 -25.73 5.06
N ASP A 139 -5.46 -25.49 3.81
CA ASP A 139 -4.98 -24.19 3.33
C ASP A 139 -6.13 -23.18 3.35
N GLY A 140 -6.40 -22.68 4.55
CA GLY A 140 -7.50 -21.77 4.83
C GLY A 140 -7.22 -20.35 4.38
N TYR A 141 -8.21 -19.50 4.57
CA TYR A 141 -8.11 -18.08 4.25
C TYR A 141 -7.47 -17.30 5.43
N GLU A 142 -6.76 -16.23 5.12
CA GLU A 142 -6.21 -15.28 6.11
C GLU A 142 -6.95 -13.95 6.02
N TYR A 143 -7.35 -13.41 7.17
CA TYR A 143 -8.11 -12.16 7.24
C TYR A 143 -9.36 -12.21 6.34
N SER A 144 -9.65 -11.13 5.62
CA SER A 144 -10.73 -11.03 4.63
C SER A 144 -10.25 -11.28 3.20
N LEU A 145 -9.07 -11.88 2.99
CA LEU A 145 -8.59 -12.22 1.65
C LEU A 145 -9.49 -13.30 1.03
N LYS A 146 -9.73 -13.17 -0.28
CA LYS A 146 -10.53 -14.13 -1.06
C LYS A 146 -9.68 -15.21 -1.73
N VAL A 147 -8.45 -15.39 -1.26
CA VAL A 147 -7.52 -16.43 -1.72
C VAL A 147 -6.96 -17.18 -0.51
N PRO A 148 -6.67 -18.49 -0.64
CA PRO A 148 -5.98 -19.28 0.39
C PRO A 148 -4.63 -18.69 0.81
N ARG A 149 -4.10 -19.08 1.98
CA ARG A 149 -2.82 -18.59 2.50
C ARG A 149 -1.65 -18.92 1.59
N SER A 150 -1.62 -20.11 1.00
CA SER A 150 -0.55 -20.51 0.09
C SER A 150 -0.42 -19.59 -1.13
N VAL A 151 -1.52 -18.96 -1.56
CA VAL A 151 -1.57 -18.21 -2.82
C VAL A 151 -0.72 -16.95 -2.75
N PRO A 152 -0.91 -16.01 -1.80
CA PRO A 152 0.03 -14.90 -1.72
C PRO A 152 1.43 -15.34 -1.23
N ASP A 153 1.62 -16.47 -0.52
CA ASP A 153 2.98 -16.96 -0.26
C ASP A 153 3.71 -17.34 -1.57
N ALA A 154 3.03 -18.03 -2.48
CA ALA A 154 3.54 -18.37 -3.81
C ALA A 154 3.78 -17.14 -4.68
N CYS A 155 2.90 -16.14 -4.62
CA CYS A 155 3.10 -14.87 -5.31
C CYS A 155 4.34 -14.14 -4.76
N GLU A 156 4.49 -14.03 -3.43
CA GLU A 156 5.67 -13.39 -2.80
C GLU A 156 6.98 -14.08 -3.21
N ALA A 157 7.00 -15.41 -3.22
CA ALA A 157 8.16 -16.18 -3.68
C ALA A 157 8.50 -15.86 -5.15
N SER A 158 7.48 -15.79 -6.01
CA SER A 158 7.64 -15.46 -7.43
C SER A 158 8.20 -14.05 -7.64
N PHE A 159 7.67 -13.05 -6.93
CA PHE A 159 8.16 -11.67 -7.00
C PHE A 159 9.57 -11.51 -6.45
N THR A 160 9.88 -12.19 -5.35
CA THR A 160 11.23 -12.19 -4.77
C THR A 160 12.24 -12.78 -5.75
N ALA A 161 11.88 -13.88 -6.42
CA ALA A 161 12.73 -14.50 -7.43
C ALA A 161 12.92 -13.59 -8.67
N ALA A 162 11.88 -12.86 -9.08
CA ALA A 162 11.98 -11.88 -10.16
C ALA A 162 12.85 -10.67 -9.79
N ASP A 163 12.68 -10.11 -8.59
CA ASP A 163 13.46 -8.95 -8.10
C ASP A 163 14.94 -9.30 -7.90
N GLN A 164 15.27 -10.53 -7.51
CA GLN A 164 16.66 -11.00 -7.45
C GLN A 164 17.35 -11.02 -8.82
N LYS A 165 16.60 -11.21 -9.91
CA LYS A 165 17.13 -11.19 -11.28
C LYS A 165 17.26 -9.77 -11.85
N ARG A 166 16.63 -8.78 -11.23
CA ARG A 166 16.64 -7.39 -11.71
C ARG A 166 17.95 -6.70 -11.34
N GLU A 167 18.55 -5.98 -12.28
CA GLU A 167 19.70 -5.13 -12.00
C GLU A 167 19.29 -3.94 -11.12
N LYS A 168 19.76 -3.93 -9.88
CA LYS A 168 19.44 -2.91 -8.89
C LYS A 168 20.33 -1.68 -9.10
N ALA A 169 19.73 -0.49 -9.01
CA ALA A 169 20.49 0.76 -9.03
C ALA A 169 21.48 0.79 -7.85
N SER A 170 22.72 1.19 -8.11
CA SER A 170 23.72 1.34 -7.05
C SER A 170 23.45 2.60 -6.25
N THR A 171 23.16 2.45 -4.96
CA THR A 171 23.06 3.57 -4.00
C THR A 171 24.40 4.27 -3.76
N GLN A 172 25.50 3.75 -4.31
CA GLN A 172 26.79 4.45 -4.30
C GLN A 172 26.77 5.67 -5.23
N PHE A 173 26.16 5.53 -6.41
CA PHE A 173 26.22 6.53 -7.48
C PHE A 173 24.95 7.35 -7.64
N TYR A 174 23.82 6.86 -7.13
CA TYR A 174 22.51 7.49 -7.27
C TYR A 174 21.93 7.92 -5.92
N ASP A 175 21.34 9.11 -5.86
CA ASP A 175 20.52 9.59 -4.73
C ASP A 175 19.09 9.05 -4.81
N ASP A 176 18.55 8.93 -6.03
CA ASP A 176 17.24 8.34 -6.29
C ASP A 176 17.43 7.07 -7.12
N THR A 177 16.94 5.95 -6.62
CA THR A 177 17.09 4.61 -7.21
C THR A 177 15.91 4.23 -8.11
N ALA A 178 14.75 4.88 -7.91
CA ALA A 178 13.52 4.69 -8.66
C ALA A 178 12.51 5.82 -8.38
N LEU A 179 11.40 5.81 -9.11
CA LEU A 179 10.26 6.71 -8.91
C LEU A 179 8.98 5.89 -8.75
N MET A 180 8.26 6.06 -7.65
CA MET A 180 6.92 5.48 -7.48
C MET A 180 5.87 6.51 -7.91
N ALA A 181 4.85 6.09 -8.65
CA ALA A 181 3.77 6.98 -9.08
C ALA A 181 2.38 6.45 -8.70
N LEU A 182 1.45 7.38 -8.47
CA LEU A 182 0.01 7.11 -8.43
C LEU A 182 -0.66 7.82 -9.59
N LEU A 183 -1.35 7.07 -10.45
CA LEU A 183 -2.08 7.59 -11.60
C LEU A 183 -3.57 7.30 -11.47
N CYS A 184 -4.41 8.12 -12.08
CA CYS A 184 -5.80 7.75 -12.29
C CYS A 184 -5.94 6.86 -13.54
N ARG A 185 -7.11 6.24 -13.72
CA ARG A 185 -7.47 5.42 -14.90
C ARG A 185 -7.40 6.10 -16.28
N HIS A 186 -7.14 7.40 -16.34
CA HIS A 186 -6.93 8.15 -17.58
C HIS A 186 -5.44 8.49 -17.78
N ASP A 187 -4.56 7.76 -17.10
CA ASP A 187 -3.10 7.88 -17.17
C ASP A 187 -2.59 9.28 -16.79
N ARG A 188 -3.32 9.97 -15.90
CA ARG A 188 -2.91 11.26 -15.35
C ARG A 188 -2.18 11.04 -14.05
N VAL A 189 -0.92 11.46 -13.99
CA VAL A 189 -0.11 11.43 -12.76
C VAL A 189 -0.79 12.28 -11.69
N LEU A 190 -1.15 11.65 -10.57
CA LEU A 190 -1.70 12.33 -9.41
C LEU A 190 -0.56 12.73 -8.47
N TRP A 191 0.31 11.79 -8.11
CA TRP A 191 1.47 12.04 -7.28
C TRP A 191 2.66 11.14 -7.64
N LEU A 192 3.85 11.59 -7.27
CA LEU A 192 5.15 10.93 -7.44
C LEU A 192 5.91 10.91 -6.12
N VAL A 193 6.69 9.85 -5.89
CA VAL A 193 7.55 9.69 -4.72
C VAL A 193 8.93 9.25 -5.19
N ASN A 194 9.97 10.00 -4.79
CA ASN A 194 11.35 9.59 -5.00
C ASN A 194 11.69 8.42 -4.08
N MET A 195 12.30 7.38 -4.63
CA MET A 195 12.75 6.23 -3.87
C MET A 195 14.26 6.35 -3.65
N HIS A 196 14.70 6.40 -2.39
CA HIS A 196 16.12 6.57 -2.02
C HIS A 196 16.80 5.24 -1.63
N SER A 197 16.00 4.20 -1.36
CA SER A 197 16.50 2.87 -1.00
C SER A 197 16.40 1.90 -2.17
N VAL A 198 17.17 0.82 -2.12
CA VAL A 198 17.07 -0.25 -3.12
C VAL A 198 15.76 -1.02 -2.96
N GLY A 199 15.01 -1.15 -4.06
CA GLY A 199 13.81 -1.98 -4.14
C GLY A 199 12.50 -1.27 -3.81
N GLU A 200 11.41 -1.94 -4.10
CA GLU A 200 10.05 -1.43 -3.90
C GLU A 200 9.61 -1.61 -2.45
N LYS A 201 9.69 -0.54 -1.65
CA LYS A 201 9.16 -0.55 -0.30
C LYS A 201 7.69 -0.15 -0.30
N GLN A 202 6.85 -0.96 0.35
CA GLN A 202 5.39 -0.74 0.45
C GLN A 202 5.01 0.62 1.05
N PHE A 203 5.89 1.24 1.86
CA PHE A 203 5.60 2.57 2.44
C PHE A 203 5.31 3.63 1.38
N ASN A 204 5.91 3.54 0.19
CA ASN A 204 5.64 4.47 -0.91
C ASN A 204 4.18 4.37 -1.37
N VAL A 205 3.65 3.15 -1.44
CA VAL A 205 2.24 2.92 -1.79
C VAL A 205 1.31 3.43 -0.68
N TRP A 206 1.66 3.19 0.58
CA TRP A 206 0.91 3.74 1.72
C TRP A 206 0.88 5.26 1.73
N LEU A 207 2.02 5.90 1.44
CA LEU A 207 2.17 7.35 1.33
C LEU A 207 1.26 7.92 0.24
N LEU A 208 1.27 7.30 -0.95
CA LEU A 208 0.43 7.71 -2.08
C LEU A 208 -1.06 7.56 -1.78
N LEU A 209 -1.47 6.45 -1.17
CA LEU A 209 -2.86 6.19 -0.82
C LEU A 209 -3.35 7.11 0.29
N GLU A 210 -2.56 7.31 1.35
CA GLU A 210 -2.88 8.28 2.40
C GLU A 210 -3.07 9.69 1.83
N THR A 211 -2.16 10.10 0.95
CA THR A 211 -2.25 11.39 0.25
C THR A 211 -3.53 11.46 -0.58
N LEU A 212 -3.87 10.43 -1.36
CA LEU A 212 -5.13 10.38 -2.12
C LEU A 212 -6.35 10.58 -1.20
N PHE A 213 -6.43 9.86 -0.08
CA PHE A 213 -7.59 9.95 0.81
C PHE A 213 -7.72 11.30 1.54
N GLN A 214 -6.63 12.05 1.74
CA GLN A 214 -6.72 13.44 2.23
C GLN A 214 -7.46 14.37 1.26
N HIS A 215 -7.58 13.98 -0.01
CA HIS A 215 -8.16 14.77 -1.09
C HIS A 215 -9.54 14.29 -1.55
N LEU A 216 -10.07 13.20 -0.99
CA LEU A 216 -11.37 12.63 -1.35
C LEU A 216 -12.44 12.89 -0.29
N PRO A 217 -13.73 13.00 -0.67
CA PRO A 217 -14.86 12.87 0.24
C PRO A 217 -14.84 11.54 1.02
N PRO A 218 -15.44 11.47 2.22
CA PRO A 218 -15.34 10.31 3.11
C PRO A 218 -16.14 9.07 2.65
N ASP A 219 -17.03 9.23 1.67
CA ASP A 219 -17.88 8.20 1.08
C ASP A 219 -17.31 7.60 -0.20
N ILE A 220 -16.43 8.31 -0.92
CA ILE A 220 -15.85 7.85 -2.18
C ILE A 220 -15.03 6.57 -2.02
N THR A 221 -15.33 5.56 -2.82
CA THR A 221 -14.65 4.26 -2.88
C THR A 221 -13.61 4.23 -4.01
N VAL A 222 -12.54 3.46 -3.82
CA VAL A 222 -11.35 3.46 -4.67
C VAL A 222 -10.99 2.04 -5.08
N GLY A 223 -10.90 1.79 -6.38
CA GLY A 223 -10.29 0.61 -6.96
C GLY A 223 -8.81 0.86 -7.21
N LEU A 224 -7.94 0.07 -6.58
CA LEU A 224 -6.49 0.15 -6.73
C LEU A 224 -5.98 -0.99 -7.61
N LEU A 225 -5.23 -0.65 -8.65
CA LEU A 225 -4.43 -1.59 -9.43
C LEU A 225 -2.96 -1.50 -9.05
N TYR A 226 -2.34 -2.63 -8.74
CA TYR A 226 -0.93 -2.70 -8.36
C TYR A 226 -0.36 -4.10 -8.63
N ASP A 227 0.88 -4.18 -9.10
CA ASP A 227 1.58 -5.41 -9.48
C ASP A 227 1.49 -6.52 -8.45
N ILE A 228 1.70 -6.16 -7.19
CA ILE A 228 1.69 -7.07 -6.03
C ILE A 228 0.52 -6.77 -5.10
N ALA A 229 -0.64 -6.41 -5.65
CA ALA A 229 -1.84 -6.03 -4.90
C ALA A 229 -2.26 -7.04 -3.83
N CYS A 230 -2.12 -8.36 -4.08
CA CYS A 230 -2.41 -9.40 -3.08
C CYS A 230 -1.49 -9.29 -1.84
N GLN A 231 -0.22 -8.94 -2.02
CA GLN A 231 0.73 -8.70 -0.93
C GLN A 231 0.40 -7.41 -0.19
N LEU A 232 0.02 -6.38 -0.95
CA LEU A 232 -0.39 -5.11 -0.38
C LEU A 232 -1.63 -5.28 0.51
N GLU A 233 -2.68 -5.92 0.01
CA GLU A 233 -3.91 -6.20 0.77
C GLU A 233 -3.62 -7.05 2.02
N ARG A 234 -2.84 -8.13 1.88
CA ARG A 234 -2.39 -8.94 3.02
C ARG A 234 -1.64 -8.10 4.05
N SER A 235 -0.70 -7.26 3.61
CA SER A 235 0.10 -6.40 4.48
C SER A 235 -0.78 -5.37 5.20
N ALA A 236 -1.74 -4.76 4.51
CA ALA A 236 -2.71 -3.84 5.11
C ALA A 236 -3.49 -4.52 6.25
N LEU A 237 -4.08 -5.69 5.98
CA LEU A 237 -4.88 -6.43 6.96
C LEU A 237 -4.05 -6.97 8.13
N ARG A 238 -2.83 -7.43 7.86
CA ARG A 238 -1.91 -7.97 8.87
C ARG A 238 -1.43 -6.89 9.83
N TRP A 239 -1.10 -5.70 9.33
CA TRP A 239 -0.43 -4.65 10.10
C TRP A 239 -1.33 -3.48 10.50
N GLY A 240 -2.56 -3.42 9.98
CA GLY A 240 -3.50 -2.33 10.23
C GLY A 240 -3.20 -1.07 9.40
N PHE A 241 -2.49 -1.22 8.27
CA PHE A 241 -2.25 -0.09 7.38
C PHE A 241 -3.55 0.29 6.66
N LEU A 242 -3.82 1.59 6.56
CA LEU A 242 -5.03 2.13 5.92
C LEU A 242 -6.36 1.61 6.54
N ASP A 243 -6.37 1.18 7.81
CA ASP A 243 -7.57 0.66 8.50
C ASP A 243 -8.80 1.58 8.36
N ARG A 244 -8.57 2.90 8.39
CA ARG A 244 -9.61 3.93 8.23
C ARG A 244 -10.22 3.99 6.82
N TYR A 245 -9.60 3.37 5.82
CA TYR A 245 -10.06 3.34 4.43
C TYR A 245 -10.24 1.95 3.86
N ILE A 246 -9.84 0.89 4.56
CA ILE A 246 -9.77 -0.47 3.99
C ILE A 246 -11.11 -0.92 3.41
N LYS A 247 -12.24 -0.51 4.02
CA LYS A 247 -13.60 -0.81 3.53
C LYS A 247 -13.99 -0.06 2.25
N ARG A 248 -13.27 1.02 1.94
CA ARG A 248 -13.44 1.84 0.74
C ARG A 248 -12.39 1.51 -0.32
N LEU A 249 -11.50 0.55 -0.06
CA LEU A 249 -10.44 0.13 -0.99
C LEU A 249 -10.74 -1.25 -1.55
N THR A 250 -10.69 -1.35 -2.87
CA THR A 250 -10.78 -2.63 -3.57
C THR A 250 -9.49 -2.86 -4.33
N PHE A 251 -8.80 -3.97 -4.07
CA PHE A 251 -7.51 -4.29 -4.69
C PHE A 251 -7.70 -5.16 -5.94
N ALA A 252 -6.92 -4.87 -6.98
CA ALA A 252 -6.75 -5.67 -8.18
C ALA A 252 -5.30 -5.60 -8.65
N VAL A 253 -4.88 -6.57 -9.47
CA VAL A 253 -3.54 -6.57 -10.07
C VAL A 253 -3.58 -5.80 -11.40
N ALA A 254 -2.50 -5.13 -11.78
CA ALA A 254 -2.39 -4.57 -13.14
C ALA A 254 -2.48 -5.69 -14.19
N VAL A 255 -3.07 -5.42 -15.36
CA VAL A 255 -3.53 -6.48 -16.28
C VAL A 255 -2.41 -7.37 -16.80
N PHE A 256 -1.23 -6.81 -17.12
CA PHE A 256 -0.10 -7.61 -17.60
C PHE A 256 0.62 -8.30 -16.45
N HIS A 257 0.68 -7.65 -15.28
CA HIS A 257 1.29 -8.21 -14.07
C HIS A 257 0.48 -9.36 -13.47
N ALA A 258 -0.83 -9.41 -13.75
CA ALA A 258 -1.69 -10.50 -13.28
C ALA A 258 -1.17 -11.87 -13.73
N PHE A 259 -0.63 -12.00 -14.94
CA PHE A 259 -0.12 -13.29 -15.43
C PHE A 259 1.12 -13.80 -14.68
N GLY A 260 1.83 -12.93 -13.95
CA GLY A 260 2.94 -13.31 -13.07
C GLY A 260 2.51 -13.76 -11.67
N GLN A 261 1.22 -13.66 -11.34
CA GLN A 261 0.65 -14.10 -10.05
C GLN A 261 0.30 -15.59 -10.09
N ASP A 262 0.15 -16.19 -8.90
CA ASP A 262 -0.44 -17.52 -8.77
C ASP A 262 -1.85 -17.59 -9.40
N TRP A 263 -2.21 -18.76 -9.94
CA TRP A 263 -3.47 -18.98 -10.65
C TRP A 263 -4.71 -18.55 -9.88
N ALA A 264 -4.78 -18.84 -8.58
CA ALA A 264 -5.94 -18.44 -7.77
C ALA A 264 -6.01 -16.92 -7.60
N CYS A 265 -4.85 -16.26 -7.43
CA CYS A 265 -4.77 -14.80 -7.42
C CYS A 265 -5.23 -14.20 -8.76
N GLN A 266 -4.86 -14.82 -9.88
CA GLN A 266 -5.36 -14.41 -11.20
C GLN A 266 -6.88 -14.50 -11.30
N LEU A 267 -7.50 -15.56 -10.79
CA LEU A 267 -8.96 -15.69 -10.86
C LEU A 267 -9.69 -14.61 -10.07
N ILE A 268 -9.12 -14.16 -8.95
CA ILE A 268 -9.78 -13.25 -8.00
C ILE A 268 -9.43 -11.78 -8.21
N ASN A 269 -8.16 -11.50 -8.57
CA ASN A 269 -7.62 -10.15 -8.59
C ASN A 269 -7.27 -9.64 -10.00
N HIS A 270 -7.38 -10.47 -11.05
CA HIS A 270 -7.22 -9.99 -12.41
C HIS A 270 -8.37 -9.02 -12.75
N PRO A 271 -8.08 -7.82 -13.30
CA PRO A 271 -9.07 -6.75 -13.43
C PRO A 271 -10.21 -7.11 -14.39
N ARG A 272 -9.92 -7.89 -15.44
CA ARG A 272 -10.96 -8.46 -16.34
C ARG A 272 -11.85 -9.55 -15.72
N LYS A 273 -11.46 -10.16 -14.60
CA LYS A 273 -12.25 -11.19 -13.90
C LYS A 273 -12.91 -10.64 -12.63
N ARG A 274 -12.36 -9.56 -12.08
CA ARG A 274 -12.89 -8.88 -10.91
C ARG A 274 -14.03 -7.94 -11.31
N VAL A 275 -15.21 -8.20 -10.75
CA VAL A 275 -16.40 -7.37 -10.98
C VAL A 275 -16.09 -5.90 -10.64
N GLY A 276 -16.56 -5.00 -11.51
CA GLY A 276 -16.44 -3.55 -11.34
C GLY A 276 -15.19 -2.90 -11.95
N PHE A 277 -14.11 -3.64 -12.23
CA PHE A 277 -12.89 -3.06 -12.78
C PHE A 277 -12.96 -2.81 -14.30
N GLY A 278 -13.88 -3.47 -15.00
CA GLY A 278 -14.13 -3.26 -16.43
C GLY A 278 -12.88 -3.47 -17.28
N PHE A 279 -12.59 -2.49 -18.15
CA PHE A 279 -11.37 -2.47 -19.00
C PHE A 279 -10.23 -1.63 -18.41
N THR A 280 -10.27 -1.32 -17.11
CA THR A 280 -9.14 -0.64 -16.46
C THR A 280 -7.94 -1.59 -16.45
N ASP A 281 -6.85 -1.21 -17.10
CA ASP A 281 -5.65 -2.06 -17.22
C ASP A 281 -4.65 -1.86 -16.07
N GLY A 282 -4.49 -0.63 -15.59
CA GLY A 282 -3.51 -0.28 -14.56
C GLY A 282 -2.10 -0.07 -15.09
N GLU A 283 -1.91 -0.01 -16.41
CA GLU A 283 -0.59 0.03 -17.08
C GLU A 283 -0.12 1.46 -17.38
N GLY A 284 -0.91 2.46 -16.96
CA GLY A 284 -0.64 3.87 -17.22
C GLY A 284 0.72 4.37 -16.74
N CYS A 285 1.29 3.73 -15.71
CA CYS A 285 2.59 4.09 -15.16
C CYS A 285 3.72 3.82 -16.16
N GLU A 286 3.70 2.67 -16.83
CA GLU A 286 4.69 2.29 -17.83
C GLU A 286 4.69 3.26 -19.03
N HIS A 287 3.51 3.71 -19.45
CA HIS A 287 3.39 4.70 -20.53
C HIS A 287 3.75 6.12 -20.08
N SER A 288 3.25 6.57 -18.93
CA SER A 288 3.36 7.99 -18.55
C SER A 288 4.71 8.34 -17.94
N ILE A 289 5.27 7.44 -17.14
CA ILE A 289 6.55 7.70 -16.48
C ILE A 289 7.69 7.58 -17.48
N SER A 290 7.60 6.65 -18.45
CA SER A 290 8.65 6.47 -19.46
C SER A 290 8.96 7.73 -20.27
N HIS A 291 7.95 8.53 -20.60
CA HIS A 291 8.13 9.83 -21.24
C HIS A 291 8.84 10.87 -20.36
N LEU A 292 8.65 10.79 -19.03
CA LEU A 292 9.25 11.71 -18.06
C LEU A 292 10.71 11.35 -17.73
N ILE A 293 11.14 10.09 -17.93
CA ILE A 293 12.50 9.62 -17.63
C ILE A 293 13.57 10.49 -18.29
N SER A 294 13.37 10.86 -19.57
CA SER A 294 14.38 11.63 -20.32
C SER A 294 14.64 13.01 -19.70
N LEU A 295 13.61 13.62 -19.11
CA LEU A 295 13.68 14.95 -18.49
C LEU A 295 14.15 14.88 -17.02
N LEU A 296 13.70 13.84 -16.30
CA LEU A 296 13.99 13.69 -14.88
C LEU A 296 15.40 13.14 -14.60
N ARG A 297 16.04 12.42 -15.54
CA ARG A 297 17.43 11.97 -15.40
C ARG A 297 18.46 13.11 -15.32
N VAL A 298 18.10 14.30 -15.81
CA VAL A 298 19.01 15.45 -15.93
C VAL A 298 18.75 16.52 -14.86
N SER A 299 17.59 16.52 -14.21
CA SER A 299 17.17 17.60 -13.31
C SER A 299 17.45 17.28 -11.83
N SER A 300 18.24 18.13 -11.17
CA SER A 300 18.69 17.97 -9.77
C SER A 300 17.73 18.60 -8.74
N VAL A 301 16.44 18.75 -9.08
CA VAL A 301 15.49 19.54 -8.30
C VAL A 301 15.03 18.76 -7.07
N ARG A 302 15.32 19.30 -5.87
CA ARG A 302 14.82 18.79 -4.58
C ARG A 302 13.48 19.44 -4.21
N SER A 303 12.60 18.66 -3.59
CA SER A 303 11.44 19.17 -2.85
C SER A 303 11.92 19.71 -1.49
N ALA A 304 11.68 20.98 -1.17
CA ALA A 304 12.06 21.56 0.14
C ALA A 304 11.12 21.09 1.28
N PRO A 305 11.58 21.12 2.56
CA PRO A 305 10.73 20.86 3.73
C PRO A 305 9.60 21.89 3.94
N LEU A 306 8.59 21.47 4.68
CA LEU A 306 7.28 22.13 4.89
C LEU A 306 7.28 23.33 5.87
N GLU A 307 8.43 23.90 6.24
CA GLU A 307 8.49 24.87 7.36
C GLU A 307 7.99 26.30 7.04
N ASP A 308 7.62 26.62 5.80
CA ASP A 308 7.29 28.01 5.40
C ASP A 308 5.80 28.27 5.04
N ILE A 309 4.84 27.48 5.54
CA ILE A 309 3.40 27.72 5.26
C ILE A 309 2.62 28.07 6.53
N HIS A 310 2.74 29.33 6.97
CA HIS A 310 1.64 30.01 7.64
C HIS A 310 0.78 30.70 6.57
N PRO A 311 -0.50 30.30 6.39
CA PRO A 311 -1.42 31.07 5.57
C PRO A 311 -1.80 32.35 6.32
N THR A 312 -1.52 33.50 5.72
CA THR A 312 -2.27 34.74 5.98
C THR A 312 -3.51 34.77 5.10
#